data_AF-K3WFU3-F1
#
_entry.id   AF-K3WFU3-F1
#
_cell.length_a   1.000
_cell.length_b   1.000
_cell.length_c   1.000
_cell.angle_alpha   90.00
_cell.angle_beta   90.00
_cell.angle_gamma   90.00
#
_symmetry.space_group_name_H-M   'P 1'
#
loop_
_entity.id
_entity.type
_entity.pdbx_description
1 polymer ?
#
loop_
_entity_poly.entity_id
_entity_poly.type
_entity_poly.pdbx_seq_one_letter_code
_entity_poly.pdbx_strand_id
1 'polypeptide(L)'
;MGRQRLECELKDNEQLRRVSGVNQWVSTWRLNLSIIHVVGDSRLILGQFKRYNAPQSIKLKPLYLHARHLVDQVDVVAWTHHYRRHNKMADHLANQAMDAMRSAQDTFPSIHSQLTSVREWLHNDFDYWTETFQEAELRQLTE
;
A
#
# COMPACT_ATOMS: atom_id res chain seq x y z
N MET A 1 40.51 -10.61 -2.99
CA MET A 1 39.87 -9.57 -3.84
C MET A 1 39.28 -10.26 -5.06
N GLY A 2 37.96 -10.27 -5.19
CA GLY A 2 37.28 -10.90 -6.32
C GLY A 2 35.80 -10.55 -6.31
N ARG A 3 35.43 -9.50 -7.04
CA ARG A 3 34.04 -9.22 -7.40
C ARG A 3 33.81 -9.82 -8.78
N GLN A 4 33.03 -10.89 -8.87
CA GLN A 4 32.34 -11.26 -10.10
C GLN A 4 30.96 -11.85 -9.79
N ARG A 5 29.97 -11.25 -10.46
CA ARG A 5 28.91 -11.92 -11.23
C ARG A 5 27.81 -12.67 -10.46
N LEU A 6 26.62 -12.05 -10.43
CA LEU A 6 25.34 -12.69 -10.73
C LEU A 6 24.45 -11.70 -11.47
N GLU A 7 24.72 -11.53 -12.77
CA GLU A 7 23.70 -11.12 -13.74
C GLU A 7 22.95 -12.40 -14.13
N CYS A 8 21.75 -12.63 -13.57
CA CYS A 8 20.81 -13.61 -14.09
C CYS A 8 19.78 -12.87 -14.94
N GLU A 9 20.16 -12.64 -16.20
CA GLU A 9 19.40 -13.02 -17.39
C GLU A 9 17.90 -13.33 -17.18
N LEU A 10 17.06 -12.29 -17.13
CA LEU A 10 15.64 -12.37 -17.49
C LEU A 10 15.53 -12.29 -19.02
N LYS A 11 16.04 -13.32 -19.71
CA LYS A 11 15.66 -13.59 -21.10
C LYS A 11 14.36 -14.39 -21.08
N ASP A 12 13.26 -13.67 -21.25
CA ASP A 12 12.01 -14.15 -21.85
C ASP A 12 11.08 -12.94 -22.05
N ASN A 13 11.56 -11.97 -22.83
CA ASN A 13 10.90 -10.68 -23.00
C ASN A 13 10.81 -10.29 -24.47
N GLU A 14 10.00 -11.04 -25.22
CA GLU A 14 9.52 -10.62 -26.55
C GLU A 14 8.00 -10.35 -26.58
N GLN A 15 7.29 -10.57 -25.47
CA GLN A 15 5.83 -10.30 -25.36
C GLN A 15 5.46 -9.13 -24.42
N LEU A 16 6.43 -8.48 -23.77
CA LEU A 16 6.18 -7.41 -22.78
C LEU A 16 6.59 -6.00 -23.30
N ARG A 17 6.79 -5.84 -24.61
CA ARG A 17 7.13 -4.57 -25.27
C ARG A 17 5.98 -3.54 -25.39
N ARG A 18 4.87 -3.71 -24.65
CA ARG A 18 3.78 -2.71 -24.58
C ARG A 18 3.60 -2.01 -23.23
N VAL A 19 4.46 -2.26 -22.25
CA VAL A 19 4.37 -1.59 -20.94
C VAL A 19 5.69 -0.90 -20.60
N SER A 20 6.07 0.12 -21.38
CA SER A 20 7.21 1.00 -21.05
C SER A 20 6.94 1.93 -19.87
N GLY A 21 5.74 1.86 -19.28
CA GLY A 21 5.28 2.76 -18.23
C GLY A 21 5.15 2.14 -16.84
N VAL A 22 5.76 0.99 -16.54
CA VAL A 22 5.73 0.44 -15.15
C VAL A 22 7.10 0.55 -14.47
N ASN A 23 8.19 0.31 -15.21
CA ASN A 23 9.53 0.29 -14.62
C ASN A 23 10.13 1.69 -14.38
N GLN A 24 9.66 2.73 -15.09
CA GLN A 24 10.13 4.11 -14.90
C GLN A 24 9.45 4.81 -13.70
N TRP A 25 8.32 4.28 -13.24
CA TRP A 25 7.57 4.84 -12.11
C TRP A 25 8.14 4.35 -10.78
N VAL A 26 8.50 3.08 -10.67
CA VAL A 26 9.09 2.49 -9.45
C VAL A 26 10.39 3.21 -9.04
N SER A 27 11.16 3.75 -9.98
CA SER A 27 12.39 4.50 -9.69
C SER A 27 12.18 5.97 -9.31
N THR A 28 11.06 6.58 -9.71
CA THR A 28 10.73 7.99 -9.44
C THR A 28 9.86 8.14 -8.18
N TRP A 29 9.02 7.14 -7.85
CA TRP A 29 8.36 6.98 -6.54
C TRP A 29 9.32 6.48 -5.44
N ARG A 30 10.62 6.82 -5.51
CA ARG A 30 11.45 7.02 -4.32
C ARG A 30 10.91 8.23 -3.56
N LEU A 31 9.69 8.05 -3.08
CA LEU A 31 8.93 8.98 -2.29
C LEU A 31 9.85 9.40 -1.16
N ASN A 32 10.18 10.68 -1.14
CA ASN A 32 10.74 11.37 0.02
C ASN A 32 9.66 11.44 1.13
N LEU A 33 8.90 10.35 1.32
CA LEU A 33 7.97 10.13 2.41
C LEU A 33 8.85 9.68 3.57
N SER A 34 9.25 10.66 4.37
CA SER A 34 10.14 10.43 5.49
C SER A 34 9.49 9.51 6.52
N ILE A 35 8.15 9.49 6.61
CA ILE A 35 7.34 8.76 7.60
C ILE A 35 5.97 8.39 6.98
N ILE A 36 5.50 7.15 7.17
CA ILE A 36 4.18 6.67 6.72
C ILE A 36 3.41 6.02 7.88
N HIS A 37 2.11 6.31 8.00
CA HIS A 37 1.16 5.61 8.86
C HIS A 37 0.24 4.74 7.99
N VAL A 38 0.19 3.43 8.25
CA VAL A 38 -0.65 2.50 7.49
C VAL A 38 -1.95 2.23 8.25
N VAL A 39 -3.07 2.49 7.57
CA VAL A 39 -4.42 2.21 8.06
C VAL A 39 -5.09 1.13 7.20
N GLY A 40 -5.79 0.19 7.83
CA GLY A 40 -6.56 -0.83 7.11
C GLY A 40 -7.57 -1.57 7.97
N ASP A 41 -8.44 -2.36 7.34
CA ASP A 41 -9.52 -3.09 8.01
C ASP A 41 -9.22 -4.57 8.28
N SER A 42 -8.12 -5.10 7.72
CA SER A 42 -7.70 -6.46 8.00
C SER A 42 -6.70 -6.52 9.15
N ARG A 43 -7.19 -6.80 10.38
CA ARG A 43 -6.33 -7.06 11.55
C ARG A 43 -5.27 -8.10 11.29
N LEU A 44 -5.62 -9.14 10.52
CA LEU A 44 -4.71 -10.22 10.20
C LEU A 44 -3.53 -9.71 9.38
N ILE A 45 -3.79 -9.00 8.28
CA ILE A 45 -2.74 -8.48 7.41
C ILE A 45 -1.89 -7.44 8.15
N LEU A 46 -2.51 -6.49 8.85
CA LEU A 46 -1.78 -5.50 9.65
C LEU A 46 -0.90 -6.17 10.73
N GLY A 47 -1.43 -7.22 11.37
CA GLY A 47 -0.69 -8.01 12.35
C GLY A 47 0.51 -8.75 11.76
N GLN A 48 0.39 -9.27 10.53
CA GLN A 48 1.49 -9.89 9.79
C GLN A 48 2.62 -8.89 9.55
N PHE A 49 2.31 -7.68 9.09
CA PHE A 49 3.32 -6.64 8.86
C PHE A 49 3.94 -6.11 10.15
N LYS A 50 3.12 -5.83 11.17
CA LYS A 50 3.59 -5.32 12.47
C LYS A 50 4.53 -6.31 13.18
N ARG A 51 4.26 -7.62 13.06
CA ARG A 51 5.02 -8.68 13.75
C ARG A 51 6.04 -9.39 12.86
N TYR A 52 6.19 -8.97 11.59
CA TYR A 52 7.02 -9.64 10.60
C TYR A 52 6.65 -11.13 10.38
N ASN A 53 5.39 -11.47 10.56
CA ASN A 53 4.89 -12.83 10.46
C ASN A 53 4.33 -13.09 9.06
N ALA A 54 5.11 -13.76 8.22
CA ALA A 54 4.66 -14.15 6.89
C ALA A 54 3.44 -15.09 6.96
N PRO A 55 2.52 -15.03 5.96
CA PRO A 55 1.45 -16.00 5.85
C PRO A 55 2.01 -17.41 5.60
N GLN A 56 1.34 -18.43 6.16
CA GLN A 56 1.68 -19.84 5.92
C GLN A 56 1.32 -20.28 4.49
N SER A 57 0.34 -19.61 3.87
CA SER A 57 -0.10 -19.93 2.51
C SER A 57 1.02 -19.69 1.49
N ILE A 58 1.39 -20.76 0.78
CA ILE A 58 2.40 -20.72 -0.30
C ILE A 58 2.02 -19.72 -1.39
N LYS A 59 0.72 -19.59 -1.69
CA LYS A 59 0.23 -18.66 -2.73
C LYS A 59 0.37 -17.19 -2.32
N LEU A 60 0.24 -16.88 -1.03
CA LEU A 60 0.27 -15.50 -0.54
C LEU A 60 1.66 -15.04 -0.11
N LYS A 61 2.57 -15.98 0.19
CA LYS A 61 3.92 -15.67 0.66
C LYS A 61 4.72 -14.79 -0.32
N PRO A 62 4.69 -15.00 -1.65
CA PRO A 62 5.39 -14.11 -2.59
C PRO A 62 4.86 -12.67 -2.54
N LEU A 63 3.54 -12.49 -2.45
CA LEU A 63 2.91 -11.17 -2.36
C LEU A 63 3.30 -10.45 -1.06
N TYR A 64 3.28 -11.18 0.07
CA TYR A 64 3.73 -10.65 1.35
C TYR A 64 5.19 -10.21 1.30
N LEU A 65 6.08 -11.02 0.74
CA LEU A 65 7.52 -10.69 0.66
C LEU A 65 7.76 -9.45 -0.22
N HIS A 66 7.04 -9.33 -1.34
CA HIS A 66 7.14 -8.16 -2.19
C HIS A 66 6.65 -6.89 -1.47
N ALA A 67 5.48 -6.96 -0.84
CA ALA A 67 4.95 -5.83 -0.06
C ALA A 67 5.85 -5.49 1.14
N ARG A 68 6.44 -6.50 1.80
CA ARG A 68 7.39 -6.29 2.89
C ARG A 68 8.64 -5.55 2.42
N HIS A 69 9.19 -5.96 1.27
CA HIS A 69 10.34 -5.27 0.70
C HIS A 69 10.06 -3.80 0.36
N LEU A 70 8.83 -3.46 -0.03
CA LEU A 70 8.40 -2.07 -0.23
C LEU A 70 8.27 -1.32 1.09
N VAL A 71 7.66 -1.96 2.10
CA VAL A 71 7.54 -1.40 3.45
C VAL A 71 8.90 -1.15 4.08
N ASP A 72 9.90 -2.00 3.85
CA ASP A 72 11.26 -1.83 4.36
C ASP A 72 12.02 -0.66 3.70
N GLN A 73 11.51 -0.11 2.59
CA GLN A 73 12.10 1.04 1.91
C GLN A 73 11.53 2.38 2.40
N VAL A 74 10.51 2.35 3.26
CA VAL A 74 9.84 3.54 3.81
C VAL A 74 9.79 3.44 5.34
N ASP A 75 9.76 4.57 6.04
CA ASP A 75 9.69 4.56 7.50
C ASP A 75 8.23 4.44 7.97
N VAL A 76 7.74 3.21 8.16
CA VAL A 76 6.38 2.99 8.67
C VAL A 76 6.35 3.11 10.19
N VAL A 77 5.80 4.21 10.70
CA VAL A 77 5.76 4.51 12.14
C VAL A 77 4.61 3.82 12.88
N ALA A 78 3.52 3.51 12.18
CA ALA A 78 2.35 2.94 12.81
C ALA A 78 1.53 2.05 11.85
N TRP A 79 0.82 1.10 12.46
CA TRP A 79 -0.16 0.22 11.81
C TRP A 79 -1.45 0.29 12.62
N THR A 80 -2.48 0.93 12.08
CA THR A 80 -3.76 1.09 12.80
C THR A 80 -4.88 0.33 12.10
N HIS A 81 -5.60 -0.44 12.90
CA HIS A 81 -6.79 -1.13 12.43
C HIS A 81 -8.02 -0.25 12.56
N HIS A 82 -8.75 -0.09 11.47
CA HIS A 82 -10.06 0.55 11.43
C HIS A 82 -11.14 -0.41 10.99
N TYR A 83 -12.35 -0.27 11.52
CA TYR A 83 -13.46 -1.09 11.04
C TYR A 83 -13.78 -0.77 9.58
N ARG A 84 -14.24 -1.77 8.82
CA ARG A 84 -14.60 -1.64 7.40
C ARG A 84 -15.57 -0.50 7.08
N ARG A 85 -16.40 -0.09 8.05
CA ARG A 85 -17.31 1.06 7.90
C ARG A 85 -16.58 2.41 7.78
N HIS A 86 -15.30 2.46 8.18
CA HIS A 86 -14.39 3.60 8.13
C HIS A 86 -13.19 3.31 7.22
N ASN A 87 -13.36 2.42 6.22
CA ASN A 87 -12.37 2.14 5.19
C ASN A 87 -13.06 2.04 3.82
N LYS A 88 -14.10 2.86 3.63
CA LYS A 88 -15.00 2.81 2.49
C LYS A 88 -14.31 3.25 1.21
N MET A 89 -13.42 4.22 1.31
CA MET A 89 -12.61 4.67 0.19
C MET A 89 -11.79 3.52 -0.40
N ALA A 90 -11.02 2.82 0.44
CA ALA A 90 -10.17 1.72 -0.01
C ALA A 90 -11.00 0.53 -0.54
N ASP A 91 -12.10 0.19 0.14
CA ASP A 91 -13.03 -0.86 -0.29
C ASP A 91 -13.62 -0.56 -1.67
N HIS A 92 -14.09 0.68 -1.89
CA HIS A 92 -14.66 1.11 -3.15
C HIS A 92 -13.63 1.08 -4.28
N LEU A 93 -12.41 1.59 -4.05
CA LEU A 93 -11.32 1.55 -5.03
C LEU A 93 -10.92 0.11 -5.39
N ALA A 94 -10.82 -0.77 -4.40
CA ALA A 94 -10.51 -2.17 -4.63
C ALA A 94 -11.59 -2.86 -5.48
N ASN A 95 -12.86 -2.63 -5.17
CA ASN A 95 -13.98 -3.17 -5.95
C ASN A 95 -13.98 -2.65 -7.39
N GLN A 96 -13.77 -1.34 -7.59
CA GLN A 96 -13.65 -0.78 -8.94
C GLN A 96 -12.50 -1.41 -9.74
N ALA A 97 -11.34 -1.61 -9.11
CA ALA A 97 -10.20 -2.24 -9.77
C ALA A 97 -10.46 -3.71 -10.12
N MET A 98 -11.15 -4.45 -9.24
CA MET A 98 -11.57 -5.83 -9.49
C MET A 98 -12.56 -5.92 -10.64
N ASP A 99 -13.58 -5.07 -10.66
CA ASP A 99 -14.60 -5.02 -11.72
C ASP A 99 -13.99 -4.64 -13.07
N ALA A 100 -13.04 -3.69 -13.07
CA ALA A 100 -12.30 -3.29 -14.27
C ALA A 100 -11.20 -4.30 -14.67
N MET A 101 -10.91 -5.30 -13.82
CA MET A 101 -9.76 -6.21 -13.94
C MET A 101 -8.43 -5.49 -14.17
N ARG A 102 -8.32 -4.26 -13.65
CA ARG A 102 -7.18 -3.35 -13.88
C ARG A 102 -6.92 -2.54 -12.62
N SER A 103 -5.65 -2.48 -12.23
CA SER A 103 -5.19 -1.58 -11.17
C SER A 103 -4.67 -0.28 -11.79
N ALA A 104 -4.94 0.84 -11.12
CA ALA A 104 -4.45 2.17 -11.49
C ALA A 104 -3.97 2.90 -10.24
N GLN A 105 -3.02 3.81 -10.42
CA GLN A 105 -2.57 4.75 -9.41
C GLN A 105 -2.84 6.16 -9.90
N ASP A 106 -3.23 7.04 -8.99
CA ASP A 106 -3.51 8.44 -9.31
C ASP A 106 -3.07 9.35 -8.17
N THR A 107 -2.85 10.62 -8.50
CA THR A 107 -2.62 11.69 -7.52
C THR A 107 -3.95 12.26 -7.05
N PHE A 108 -4.00 12.73 -5.80
CA PHE A 108 -5.15 13.46 -5.28
C PHE A 108 -4.84 14.97 -5.25
N PRO A 109 -5.73 15.85 -5.76
CA PRO A 109 -7.05 15.55 -6.33
C PRO A 109 -6.95 14.89 -7.73
N SER A 110 -7.79 13.88 -7.97
CA SER A 110 -7.86 13.15 -9.23
C SER A 110 -8.60 13.96 -10.31
N ILE A 111 -8.12 13.91 -11.55
CA ILE A 111 -8.83 14.44 -12.73
C ILE A 111 -9.84 13.44 -13.31
N HIS A 112 -9.83 12.19 -12.83
CA HIS A 112 -10.68 11.13 -13.36
C HIS A 112 -12.06 11.15 -12.71
N SER A 113 -13.09 11.34 -13.53
CA SER A 113 -14.49 11.42 -13.07
C SER A 113 -14.96 10.19 -12.30
N GLN A 114 -14.39 9.01 -12.61
CA GLN A 114 -14.69 7.75 -11.91
C GLN A 114 -14.23 7.73 -10.45
N LEU A 115 -13.27 8.60 -10.10
CA LEU A 115 -12.73 8.77 -8.75
C LEU A 115 -13.35 9.97 -8.03
N THR A 116 -14.32 10.66 -8.64
CA THR A 116 -14.99 11.80 -8.00
C THR A 116 -15.80 11.37 -6.77
N SER A 117 -16.48 10.21 -6.83
CA SER A 117 -17.21 9.66 -5.67
C SER A 117 -16.28 9.21 -4.53
N VAL A 118 -15.03 8.88 -4.84
CA VAL A 118 -14.01 8.46 -3.85
C VAL A 118 -13.65 9.63 -2.92
N ARG A 119 -13.76 10.87 -3.40
CA ARG A 119 -13.46 12.07 -2.61
C ARG A 119 -14.30 12.19 -1.34
N GLU A 120 -15.60 11.91 -1.43
CA GLU A 120 -16.50 12.00 -0.27
C GLU A 120 -16.15 10.94 0.78
N TRP A 121 -15.83 9.72 0.34
CA TRP A 121 -15.37 8.65 1.23
C TRP A 121 -14.01 8.95 1.83
N LEU A 122 -13.10 9.54 1.06
CA LEU A 122 -11.77 9.93 1.54
C LEU A 122 -11.88 10.92 2.71
N HIS A 123 -12.70 11.97 2.57
CA HIS A 123 -12.88 12.95 3.64
C HIS A 123 -13.43 12.28 4.91
N ASN A 124 -14.52 11.51 4.78
CA ASN A 124 -15.14 10.85 5.92
C ASN A 124 -14.22 9.83 6.63
N ASP A 125 -13.49 9.02 5.85
CA ASP A 125 -12.56 8.04 6.41
C ASP A 125 -11.36 8.75 7.06
N PHE A 126 -10.79 9.76 6.40
CA PHE A 126 -9.63 10.50 6.90
C PHE A 126 -9.91 11.28 8.17
N ASP A 127 -11.05 11.97 8.25
CA ASP A 127 -11.44 12.73 9.43
C ASP A 127 -11.56 11.77 10.63
N TYR A 128 -12.22 10.62 10.44
CA TYR A 128 -12.32 9.59 11.47
C TYR A 128 -10.95 9.02 11.89
N TRP A 129 -10.06 8.76 10.93
CA TRP A 129 -8.71 8.26 11.22
C TRP A 129 -7.89 9.27 12.03
N THR A 130 -8.04 10.57 11.72
CA THR A 130 -7.30 11.64 12.39
C THR A 130 -7.78 11.82 13.83
N GLU A 131 -9.10 11.85 14.05
CA GLU A 131 -9.69 11.97 15.38
C GLU A 131 -9.24 10.82 16.30
N THR A 132 -9.35 9.58 15.81
CA THR A 132 -8.95 8.40 16.60
C THR A 132 -7.44 8.27 16.79
N PHE A 133 -6.63 8.75 15.85
CA PHE A 133 -5.18 8.80 16.03
C PHE A 133 -4.80 9.76 17.16
N GLN A 134 -5.39 10.96 17.20
CA GLN A 134 -5.17 11.94 18.27
C GLN A 134 -5.61 11.40 19.63
N GLU A 135 -6.76 10.73 19.71
CA GLU A 135 -7.21 10.09 20.96
C GLU A 135 -6.24 9.00 21.44
N ALA A 136 -5.69 8.19 20.53
CA ALA A 136 -4.75 7.12 20.87
C ALA A 136 -3.38 7.65 21.31
N GLU A 137 -2.92 8.76 20.73
CA GLU A 137 -1.70 9.45 21.14
C GLU A 137 -1.86 10.11 22.52
N LEU A 138 -3.00 10.79 22.75
CA LEU A 138 -3.32 11.39 24.04
C LEU A 138 -3.39 10.37 25.17
N ARG A 139 -3.96 9.18 24.94
CA ARG A 139 -4.02 8.11 25.95
C ARG A 139 -2.63 7.59 26.35
N GLN A 140 -1.71 7.48 25.38
CA GLN A 140 -0.34 7.02 25.64
C GLN A 140 0.51 8.04 26.42
N LEU A 141 0.11 9.31 26.46
CA LEU A 141 0.79 10.36 27.24
C LEU A 141 0.22 10.51 28.66
N THR A 142 -0.95 9.96 28.93
CA THR A 142 -1.64 10.05 30.24
C THR A 142 -1.46 8.81 31.13
N GLU A 143 -0.75 7.79 30.65
CA GLU A 143 -0.39 6.55 31.36
C GLU A 143 1.11 6.52 31.69
#